data_AF-A0A8T0UH47-F1
#
_entry.id   AF-A0A8T0UH47-F1
#
_cell.length_a   1.000
_cell.length_b   1.000
_cell.length_c   1.000
_cell.angle_alpha   90.00
_cell.angle_beta   90.00
_cell.angle_gamma   90.00
#
_symmetry.space_group_name_H-M   'P 1'
#
loop_
_entity.id
_entity.type
_entity.pdbx_description
1 polymer ?
#
loop_
_entity_poly.entity_id
_entity_poly.type
_entity_poly.pdbx_seq_one_letter_code
_entity_poly.pdbx_strand_id
1 'polypeptide(L)'
;MQVHLEGMHMVAYKSTDNLNNVVQSEKSQRSMLTKYFNVNRSNPAAHEYLYREFPEHFTWNKSKKCWKPRMVKRIQIGRLVYANPAEGERYYLRIMLNHVRGATSYENLRT
;
A
#
# COMPACT_ATOMS: atom_id res chain seq x y z
N MET A 1 1.46 2.60 7.57
CA MET A 1 1.21 2.02 6.24
C MET A 1 0.55 0.68 6.40
N GLN A 2 -0.50 0.43 5.62
CA GLN A 2 -1.36 -0.74 5.78
C GLN A 2 -0.65 -1.98 5.25
N VAL A 3 -0.83 -3.11 5.94
CA VAL A 3 -0.46 -4.45 5.49
C VAL A 3 -1.73 -5.27 5.50
N HIS A 4 -2.10 -5.81 4.35
CA HIS A 4 -3.30 -6.60 4.18
C HIS A 4 -3.12 -7.53 2.99
N LEU A 5 -3.83 -8.66 3.02
CA LEU A 5 -3.89 -9.57 1.88
C LEU A 5 -4.70 -8.94 0.74
N GLU A 6 -4.64 -9.57 -0.43
CA GLU A 6 -5.41 -9.16 -1.59
C GLU A 6 -6.92 -9.15 -1.26
N GLY A 7 -7.61 -8.07 -1.61
CA GLY A 7 -9.03 -7.87 -1.30
C GLY A 7 -9.36 -7.61 0.19
N MET A 8 -8.40 -7.72 1.10
CA MET A 8 -8.63 -7.58 2.54
C MET A 8 -8.25 -6.20 3.12
N HIS A 9 -8.18 -5.14 2.30
CA HIS A 9 -7.98 -3.79 2.84
C HIS A 9 -9.23 -3.25 3.51
N MET A 10 -9.01 -2.47 4.57
CA MET A 10 -10.08 -1.76 5.25
C MET A 10 -10.68 -0.66 4.36
N VAL A 11 -12.01 -0.66 4.26
CA VAL A 11 -12.79 0.38 3.59
C VAL A 11 -13.66 1.08 4.64
N ALA A 12 -13.48 2.38 4.79
CA ALA A 12 -14.34 3.20 5.66
C ALA A 12 -15.60 3.62 4.89
N TYR A 13 -16.75 3.51 5.54
CA TYR A 13 -18.06 3.90 5.03
C TYR A 13 -18.91 4.50 6.15
N LYS A 14 -19.96 5.24 5.78
CA LYS A 14 -20.95 5.78 6.71
C LYS A 14 -22.12 4.81 6.85
N SER A 15 -22.82 4.86 7.98
CA SER A 15 -24.04 4.06 8.20
C SER A 15 -25.14 4.32 7.17
N THR A 16 -25.14 5.48 6.53
CA THR A 16 -26.08 5.87 5.48
C THR A 16 -25.66 5.42 4.08
N ASP A 17 -24.43 4.90 3.91
CA ASP A 17 -23.92 4.51 2.59
C ASP A 17 -24.50 3.17 2.16
N ASN A 18 -24.80 3.03 0.87
CA ASN A 18 -25.15 1.74 0.29
C ASN A 18 -23.89 0.87 0.13
N LEU A 19 -23.86 -0.29 0.80
CA LEU A 19 -22.68 -1.16 0.81
C LEU A 19 -22.30 -1.69 -0.57
N ASN A 20 -23.27 -2.00 -1.45
CA ASN A 20 -22.98 -2.47 -2.81
C ASN A 20 -22.23 -1.39 -3.60
N ASN A 21 -22.68 -0.15 -3.50
CA ASN A 21 -22.02 0.99 -4.14
C ASN A 21 -20.63 1.24 -3.56
N VAL A 22 -20.45 1.07 -2.24
CA VAL A 22 -19.13 1.21 -1.59
C VAL A 22 -18.16 0.14 -2.07
N VAL A 23 -18.59 -1.12 -2.16
CA VAL A 23 -17.74 -2.24 -2.61
C VAL A 23 -17.37 -2.08 -4.10
N GLN A 24 -18.32 -1.69 -4.94
CA GLN A 24 -18.09 -1.47 -6.37
C GLN A 24 -17.30 -0.18 -6.67
N SER A 25 -17.21 0.74 -5.71
CA SER A 25 -16.47 1.98 -5.89
C SER A 25 -14.97 1.71 -6.10
N GLU A 26 -14.45 2.17 -7.23
CA GLU A 26 -13.03 2.02 -7.56
C GLU A 26 -12.14 2.71 -6.51
N LYS A 27 -12.60 3.82 -5.92
CA LYS A 27 -11.88 4.52 -4.85
C LYS A 27 -11.78 3.67 -3.59
N SER A 28 -12.78 2.84 -3.29
CA SER A 28 -12.76 1.94 -2.13
C SER A 28 -11.66 0.88 -2.27
N GLN A 29 -11.41 0.41 -3.49
CA GLN A 29 -10.40 -0.61 -3.80
C GLN A 29 -8.95 -0.09 -3.77
N ARG A 30 -8.75 1.20 -3.50
CA ARG A 30 -7.42 1.82 -3.44
C ARG A 30 -6.95 1.91 -1.98
N SER A 31 -5.82 1.26 -1.70
CA SER A 31 -5.06 1.36 -0.47
C SER A 31 -3.66 1.92 -0.76
N MET A 32 -2.89 2.22 0.28
CA MET A 32 -1.49 2.61 0.11
C MET A 32 -0.66 1.49 -0.56
N LEU A 33 -0.95 0.23 -0.22
CA LEU A 33 -0.23 -0.94 -0.72
C LEU A 33 -0.58 -1.23 -2.19
N THR A 34 -1.86 -1.23 -2.54
CA THR A 34 -2.26 -1.45 -3.95
C THR A 34 -1.75 -0.32 -4.85
N LYS A 35 -1.66 0.90 -4.34
CA LYS A 35 -1.05 2.02 -5.09
C LYS A 35 0.47 1.99 -5.13
N TYR A 36 1.15 1.39 -4.17
CA TYR A 36 2.58 1.14 -4.25
C TYR A 36 2.89 0.24 -5.45
N PHE A 37 2.16 -0.88 -5.58
CA PHE A 37 2.25 -1.78 -6.72
C PHE A 37 2.01 -1.08 -8.06
N ASN A 38 0.96 -0.24 -8.12
CA ASN A 38 0.66 0.52 -9.34
C ASN A 38 1.80 1.48 -9.72
N VAL A 39 2.40 2.17 -8.74
CA VAL A 39 3.54 3.06 -9.03
C VAL A 39 4.71 2.26 -9.56
N ASN A 40 5.08 1.15 -8.92
CA ASN A 40 6.16 0.29 -9.40
C ASN A 40 5.89 -0.23 -10.82
N ARG A 41 4.64 -0.55 -11.17
CA ARG A 41 4.32 -0.96 -12.54
C ARG A 41 4.56 0.14 -13.58
N SER A 42 4.26 1.39 -13.22
CA SER A 42 4.34 2.55 -14.13
C SER A 42 5.68 3.29 -14.11
N ASN A 43 6.48 3.13 -13.07
CA ASN A 43 7.69 3.91 -12.84
C ASN A 43 8.84 2.99 -12.36
N PRO A 44 9.74 2.59 -13.27
CA PRO A 44 10.90 1.76 -12.93
C PRO A 44 11.81 2.37 -11.87
N ALA A 45 11.91 3.71 -11.79
CA ALA A 45 12.73 4.36 -10.76
C ALA A 45 12.19 4.12 -9.34
N ALA A 46 10.90 3.79 -9.19
CA ALA A 46 10.33 3.45 -7.90
C ALA A 46 10.77 2.07 -7.39
N HIS A 47 11.36 1.23 -8.26
CA HIS A 47 11.87 -0.10 -7.89
C HIS A 47 13.07 -0.04 -6.95
N GLU A 48 13.70 1.12 -6.79
CA GLU A 48 14.76 1.32 -5.81
C GLU A 48 14.26 1.23 -4.36
N TYR A 49 12.97 1.48 -4.13
CA TYR A 49 12.44 1.70 -2.79
C TYR A 49 11.63 0.52 -2.26
N LEU A 50 11.92 0.15 -1.00
CA LEU A 50 11.05 -0.72 -0.22
C LEU A 50 9.72 -0.04 0.06
N TYR A 51 8.69 -0.82 0.35
CA TYR A 51 7.41 -0.24 0.77
C TYR A 51 7.58 0.62 2.03
N ARG A 52 8.46 0.23 2.97
CA ARG A 52 8.79 1.01 4.19
C ARG A 52 9.45 2.36 3.90
N GLU A 53 10.20 2.46 2.81
CA GLU A 53 10.97 3.64 2.38
C GLU A 53 10.14 4.56 1.48
N PHE A 54 9.03 4.06 0.93
CA PHE A 54 8.18 4.81 0.01
C PHE A 54 7.75 6.19 0.53
N PRO A 55 7.38 6.36 1.82
CA PRO A 55 7.05 7.68 2.36
C PRO A 55 8.21 8.68 2.37
N GLU A 56 9.47 8.24 2.29
CA GLU A 56 10.64 9.13 2.17
C GLU A 56 10.68 9.79 0.79
N HIS A 57 10.27 9.06 -0.25
CA HIS A 57 10.35 9.49 -1.65
C HIS A 57 9.01 9.94 -2.24
N PHE A 58 7.89 9.49 -1.66
CA PHE A 58 6.54 9.75 -2.13
C PHE A 58 5.63 10.23 -0.99
N THR A 59 4.67 11.07 -1.35
CA THR A 59 3.62 11.56 -0.45
C THR A 59 2.28 10.94 -0.82
N TRP A 60 1.56 10.42 0.17
CA TRP A 60 0.21 9.91 -0.03
C TRP A 60 -0.82 11.04 -0.13
N ASN A 61 -1.48 11.16 -1.28
CA ASN A 61 -2.64 12.03 -1.44
C ASN A 61 -3.92 11.28 -1.02
N LYS A 62 -4.45 11.62 0.16
CA LYS A 62 -5.65 10.96 0.72
C LYS A 62 -6.90 11.14 -0.15
N SER A 63 -7.07 12.32 -0.78
CA SER A 63 -8.24 12.64 -1.60
C SER A 63 -8.26 11.86 -2.92
N LYS A 64 -7.13 11.82 -3.62
CA LYS A 64 -6.99 11.07 -4.89
C LYS A 64 -6.67 9.58 -4.68
N LYS A 65 -6.32 9.19 -3.45
CA LYS A 65 -5.79 7.88 -3.08
C LYS A 65 -4.68 7.44 -4.04
N CYS A 66 -3.62 8.23 -4.10
CA CYS A 66 -2.44 7.94 -4.90
C CYS A 66 -1.15 8.43 -4.24
N TRP A 67 -0.04 7.81 -4.61
CA TRP A 67 1.29 8.30 -4.30
C TRP A 67 1.69 9.37 -5.32
N LYS A 68 2.35 10.42 -4.84
CA LYS A 68 2.98 11.44 -5.68
C LYS A 68 4.44 11.59 -5.30
N PRO A 69 5.36 11.85 -6.25
CA PRO A 69 6.74 12.17 -5.92
C PRO A 69 6.80 13.30 -4.89
N ARG A 70 7.67 13.14 -3.90
CA ARG A 70 7.89 14.14 -2.88
C ARG A 70 8.75 15.26 -3.44
N MET A 71 8.27 16.49 -3.34
CA MET A 71 9.01 17.67 -3.81
C MET A 71 10.02 18.18 -2.78
N VAL A 72 9.72 18.06 -1.48
CA VAL A 72 10.58 18.57 -0.41
C VAL A 72 11.28 17.41 0.30
N LYS A 73 12.61 17.35 0.24
CA LYS A 73 13.41 16.37 0.96
C LYS A 73 13.34 16.64 2.46
N ARG A 74 12.55 15.83 3.17
CA ARG A 74 12.46 15.78 4.64
C ARG A 74 12.50 14.32 5.06
N ILE A 75 13.13 14.05 6.20
CA ILE A 75 13.18 12.69 6.77
C ILE A 75 11.75 12.27 7.12
N GLN A 76 11.24 11.21 6.49
CA GLN A 76 9.91 10.68 6.76
C GLN A 76 9.92 9.16 6.86
N ILE A 77 9.87 8.65 8.09
CA ILE A 77 9.92 7.20 8.32
C ILE A 77 8.56 6.56 8.04
N GLY A 78 8.52 5.64 7.08
CA GLY A 78 7.35 4.83 6.77
C GLY A 78 7.16 3.66 7.75
N ARG A 79 6.26 3.83 8.73
CA ARG A 79 5.93 2.74 9.66
C ARG A 79 4.89 1.80 9.07
N LEU A 80 5.23 0.53 8.86
CA LEU A 80 4.24 -0.51 8.57
C LEU A 80 3.47 -0.87 9.85
N VAL A 81 2.18 -1.17 9.69
CA VAL A 81 1.37 -1.71 10.79
C VAL A 81 1.98 -3.03 11.27
N TYR A 82 1.98 -3.23 12.58
CA TYR A 82 2.42 -4.49 13.18
C TYR A 82 1.54 -5.65 12.70
N ALA A 83 2.17 -6.82 12.54
CA ALA A 83 1.50 -8.08 12.29
C ALA A 83 2.11 -9.09 13.25
N ASN A 84 1.28 -9.76 14.05
CA ASN A 84 1.72 -10.83 14.96
C ASN A 84 2.04 -12.09 14.14
N PRO A 85 3.10 -12.88 14.46
CA PRO A 85 3.32 -14.20 13.85
C PRO A 85 2.07 -15.10 13.77
N ALA A 86 1.17 -15.03 14.76
CA ALA A 86 -0.10 -15.76 14.77
C ALA A 86 -1.10 -15.30 13.68
N GLU A 87 -0.92 -14.13 13.06
CA GLU A 87 -1.71 -13.65 11.91
C GLU A 87 -1.31 -14.34 10.59
N GLY A 88 -0.36 -15.29 10.62
CA GLY A 88 -0.04 -16.16 9.48
C GLY A 88 0.42 -15.38 8.25
N GLU A 89 -0.33 -15.49 7.14
CA GLU A 89 0.02 -14.89 5.85
C GLU A 89 0.31 -13.39 5.94
N ARG A 90 -0.43 -12.65 6.78
CA ARG A 90 -0.22 -11.21 6.96
C ARG A 90 1.13 -10.89 7.61
N TYR A 91 1.62 -11.76 8.49
CA TYR A 91 2.95 -11.62 9.08
C TYR A 91 4.05 -11.81 8.04
N TYR A 92 3.97 -12.86 7.23
CA TYR A 92 4.91 -13.11 6.15
C TYR A 92 4.87 -11.99 5.11
N LEU A 93 3.68 -11.50 4.76
CA LEU A 93 3.52 -10.35 3.88
C LEU A 93 4.23 -9.11 4.42
N ARG A 94 4.09 -8.82 5.73
CA ARG A 94 4.82 -7.72 6.37
C ARG A 94 6.32 -7.91 6.21
N ILE A 95 6.84 -9.12 6.39
CA ILE A 95 8.28 -9.40 6.21
C ILE A 95 8.70 -9.12 4.77
N MET A 96 7.98 -9.66 3.77
CA MET A 96 8.30 -9.45 2.37
C MET A 96 8.31 -7.96 2.01
N LEU A 97 7.32 -7.18 2.46
CA LEU A 97 7.26 -5.73 2.23
C LEU A 97 8.42 -4.93 2.86
N ASN A 98 9.16 -5.52 3.81
CA ASN A 98 10.35 -4.92 4.39
C ASN A 98 11.65 -5.28 3.65
N HIS A 99 11.63 -6.25 2.74
CA HIS A 99 12.85 -6.78 2.10
C HIS A 99 12.79 -6.79 0.56
N VAL A 100 11.60 -6.89 -0.03
CA VAL A 100 11.40 -6.92 -1.48
C VAL A 100 11.14 -5.50 -1.99
N ARG A 101 11.97 -5.06 -2.94
CA ARG A 101 11.83 -3.78 -3.63
C ARG A 101 11.08 -3.94 -4.94
N GLY A 102 10.46 -2.85 -5.41
CA GLY A 102 9.85 -2.81 -6.74
C GLY A 102 8.69 -3.75 -6.99
N ALA A 103 8.09 -4.35 -5.95
CA ALA A 103 7.00 -5.29 -6.14
C ALA A 103 5.83 -4.64 -6.91
N THR A 104 5.31 -5.33 -7.93
CA THR A 104 4.27 -4.82 -8.85
C THR A 104 2.90 -5.46 -8.65
N SER A 105 2.81 -6.48 -7.80
CA SER A 105 1.60 -7.19 -7.38
C SER A 105 1.87 -8.03 -6.12
N TYR A 106 0.83 -8.62 -5.52
CA TYR A 106 0.99 -9.60 -4.44
C TYR A 106 1.69 -10.88 -4.89
N GLU A 107 1.48 -11.31 -6.13
CA GLU A 107 2.16 -12.45 -6.72
C GLU A 107 3.65 -12.19 -6.90
N ASN A 108 4.00 -11.05 -7.50
CA ASN A 108 5.40 -10.66 -7.69
C ASN A 108 6.14 -10.44 -6.36
N LEU A 109 5.44 -10.07 -5.30
CA LEU A 109 6.02 -9.95 -3.96
C LEU A 109 6.39 -11.32 -3.33
N ARG A 110 5.78 -12.41 -3.79
CA ARG A 110 5.99 -13.78 -3.31
C ARG A 110 7.02 -14.56 -4.14
N THR A 111 7.49 -13.98 -5.25
CA THR A 111 8.43 -14.60 -6.20
C THR A 111 9.84 -14.10 -5.95
#